data_AF-A0A5C5W5Y1-F1
#
_entry.id   AF-A0A5C5W5Y1-F1
#
_cell.length_a   1.000
_cell.length_b   1.000
_cell.length_c   1.000
_cell.angle_alpha   90.00
_cell.angle_beta   90.00
_cell.angle_gamma   90.00
#
_symmetry.space_group_name_H-M   'P 1'
#
loop_
_entity.id
_entity.type
_entity.pdbx_description
1 polymer ?
#
loop_
_entity_poly.entity_id
_entity_poly.type
_entity_poly.pdbx_seq_one_letter_code
_entity_poly.pdbx_strand_id
1 'polypeptide(L)'
;MSLSLRIVLAVALVAYVPGSGAPALASPPVEQQARLNIADLPVVHITSLGRVLRDDTGVNGGVAGIRGNCPPEVKSHTDANFSGGTFVVQGGFAQTEMAGASYVVSATRFPYRMALAEMIFATSNSTVQTTTQWSVLFWDGTPDTGNLLGSFSSDDVILPHIVIPPGTNGVNVQFSIDPMDPEQVTFTNPSGNNTISFAYRIDHHNQQTQNPCFVAPPTCCNAFPTTDTSGLQQPANNWLFGVNCGPFGCPANGGWARFSQLPGFCRPSGDWVMRLSVEPSGCQPAVGACCIQGVCSINTQTACQQGGGTYQGDGTTCAGVNCPQPTGGCCFKSTGNCIQLTQANCDGAGGVYQGNGTQCGQIICFPMGACCLIDGSCIGPVSPEDCQQQFGDFQGDDTDCASANCPPPMGACCFSNGFCLTLIESECLAAGASWAGPLTSCDTPRFTLQPANEAGCQGGSVTFMSRACGNTVTYQWRFNGDNIVGATSANYTRNNLTGLDAGTYDVVATSFGTSTPSDPATLTVGLNCDANCDGEVNVLDINGFVLAVQNQQSWQAQFNCGYLCANDVNHDGFVNVLDVNAFVACLQGN
;
A
#
# COMPACT_ATOMS: atom_id res chain seq x y z
N MET A 1 -6.67 -41.68 -13.27
CA MET A 1 -7.21 -43.00 -13.63
C MET A 1 -8.02 -42.85 -14.91
N SER A 2 -7.74 -43.70 -15.89
CA SER A 2 -8.34 -43.67 -17.23
C SER A 2 -9.42 -44.73 -17.34
N LEU A 3 -10.58 -44.41 -17.93
CA LEU A 3 -11.57 -45.26 -18.64
C LEU A 3 -12.79 -44.34 -18.93
N SER A 4 -13.06 -43.93 -20.18
CA SER A 4 -13.94 -44.50 -21.24
C SER A 4 -15.45 -44.23 -21.05
N LEU A 5 -16.14 -43.62 -22.06
CA LEU A 5 -17.51 -43.96 -22.59
C LEU A 5 -18.40 -42.81 -23.24
N ARG A 6 -18.58 -42.82 -24.58
CA ARG A 6 -19.76 -42.49 -25.46
C ARG A 6 -20.53 -41.11 -25.44
N ILE A 7 -21.16 -40.70 -26.56
CA ILE A 7 -21.94 -39.48 -26.97
C ILE A 7 -22.95 -39.80 -28.10
N VAL A 8 -24.16 -39.26 -28.05
CA VAL A 8 -25.18 -39.36 -29.11
C VAL A 8 -25.42 -38.00 -29.78
N LEU A 9 -25.18 -37.90 -31.08
CA LEU A 9 -25.67 -36.85 -31.99
C LEU A 9 -27.21 -36.83 -32.00
N ALA A 10 -27.78 -35.79 -31.41
CA ALA A 10 -29.19 -35.47 -31.50
C ALA A 10 -29.31 -33.95 -31.58
N VAL A 11 -30.29 -33.49 -32.35
CA VAL A 11 -30.65 -32.07 -32.60
C VAL A 11 -29.88 -31.38 -33.74
N ALA A 12 -29.99 -31.93 -34.95
CA ALA A 12 -30.21 -31.19 -36.21
C ALA A 12 -30.26 -32.23 -37.36
N LEU A 13 -31.44 -32.53 -37.89
CA LEU A 13 -31.61 -33.60 -38.88
C LEU A 13 -31.32 -33.17 -40.32
N VAL A 14 -30.47 -33.97 -40.96
CA VAL A 14 -30.46 -34.49 -42.35
C VAL A 14 -31.27 -33.75 -43.43
N ALA A 15 -30.53 -33.45 -44.50
CA ALA A 15 -30.93 -32.90 -45.78
C ALA A 15 -32.02 -33.69 -46.54
N TYR A 16 -32.94 -32.94 -47.18
CA TYR A 16 -33.61 -33.39 -48.40
C TYR A 16 -32.86 -32.81 -49.61
N VAL A 17 -32.25 -33.69 -50.42
CA VAL A 17 -31.77 -33.32 -51.77
C VAL A 17 -32.86 -33.72 -52.77
N PRO A 18 -33.50 -32.78 -53.48
CA PRO A 18 -34.44 -33.14 -54.54
C PRO A 18 -33.67 -33.78 -55.70
N GLY A 19 -33.84 -35.08 -55.97
CA GLY A 19 -33.33 -35.69 -57.20
C GLY A 19 -32.88 -37.16 -57.16
N SER A 20 -32.63 -37.77 -56.00
CA SER A 20 -32.25 -39.19 -55.93
C SER A 20 -33.25 -39.94 -55.06
N GLY A 21 -34.04 -40.83 -55.67
CA GLY A 21 -35.08 -41.65 -55.03
C GLY A 21 -34.59 -42.69 -54.01
N ALA A 22 -33.61 -42.35 -53.17
CA ALA A 22 -33.19 -43.14 -52.04
C ALA A 22 -32.83 -42.19 -50.89
N PRO A 23 -33.31 -42.42 -49.64
CA PRO A 23 -32.79 -41.70 -48.49
C PRO A 23 -31.30 -42.01 -48.36
N ALA A 24 -30.45 -40.99 -48.46
CA ALA A 24 -29.07 -41.13 -48.02
C ALA A 24 -29.13 -41.42 -46.51
N LEU A 25 -28.83 -42.66 -46.13
CA LEU A 25 -28.63 -43.05 -44.74
C LEU A 25 -27.53 -42.14 -44.17
N ALA A 26 -27.94 -41.14 -43.39
CA ALA A 26 -27.04 -40.53 -42.45
C ALA A 26 -26.53 -41.64 -41.55
N SER A 27 -25.21 -41.75 -41.44
CA SER A 27 -24.58 -42.64 -40.47
C SER A 27 -25.22 -42.42 -39.10
N PRO A 28 -25.42 -43.48 -38.30
CA PRO A 28 -25.91 -43.33 -36.94
C PRO A 28 -25.05 -42.29 -36.20
N PRO A 29 -25.62 -41.59 -35.20
CA PRO A 29 -24.94 -40.58 -34.41
C PRO A 29 -23.47 -40.91 -34.18
N VAL A 30 -22.55 -40.15 -34.80
CA VAL A 30 -21.12 -40.39 -34.57
C VAL A 30 -20.78 -39.86 -33.19
N GLU A 31 -20.46 -40.81 -32.35
CA GLU A 31 -20.28 -40.71 -30.92
C GLU A 31 -18.87 -40.24 -30.57
N GLN A 32 -18.66 -38.92 -30.42
CA GLN A 32 -17.33 -38.34 -30.11
C GLN A 32 -17.25 -37.76 -28.70
N GLN A 33 -16.68 -38.52 -27.78
CA GLN A 33 -16.41 -38.08 -26.41
C GLN A 33 -15.32 -37.03 -26.28
N ALA A 34 -15.62 -36.03 -25.47
CA ALA A 34 -14.71 -34.99 -25.05
C ALA A 34 -14.33 -35.17 -23.57
N ARG A 35 -13.03 -35.36 -23.25
CA ARG A 35 -12.53 -35.23 -21.86
C ARG A 35 -12.40 -33.74 -21.57
N LEU A 36 -13.38 -33.19 -20.85
CA LEU A 36 -13.42 -31.77 -20.55
C LEU A 36 -12.57 -31.54 -19.31
N ASN A 37 -11.41 -30.92 -19.51
CA ASN A 37 -10.80 -30.20 -18.43
C ASN A 37 -11.60 -28.90 -18.31
N ILE A 38 -12.36 -28.76 -17.21
CA ILE A 38 -12.88 -27.45 -16.82
C ILE A 38 -11.63 -26.72 -16.33
N ALA A 39 -10.84 -26.19 -17.27
CA ALA A 39 -9.64 -25.43 -16.95
C ALA A 39 -10.03 -24.28 -16.03
N ASP A 40 -9.21 -24.01 -15.02
CA ASP A 40 -9.38 -22.91 -14.06
C ASP A 40 -9.69 -21.60 -14.79
N LEU A 41 -10.99 -21.31 -14.93
CA LEU A 41 -11.52 -20.05 -15.40
C LEU A 41 -12.55 -19.59 -14.36
N PRO A 42 -12.45 -18.33 -13.93
CA PRO A 42 -13.10 -17.82 -12.73
C PRO A 42 -14.62 -17.86 -12.86
N VAL A 43 -15.29 -18.09 -11.73
CA VAL A 43 -16.74 -17.91 -11.61
C VAL A 43 -17.08 -16.47 -12.00
N VAL A 44 -17.92 -16.31 -13.02
CA VAL A 44 -18.35 -14.99 -13.50
C VAL A 44 -19.58 -14.57 -12.70
N HIS A 45 -19.41 -13.60 -11.79
CA HIS A 45 -20.50 -12.96 -11.07
C HIS A 45 -20.85 -11.62 -11.70
N ILE A 46 -22.14 -11.28 -11.78
CA ILE A 46 -22.57 -9.98 -12.28
C ILE A 46 -23.41 -9.32 -11.19
N THR A 47 -23.04 -8.08 -10.88
CA THR A 47 -23.77 -7.20 -9.98
C THR A 47 -24.47 -6.12 -10.78
N SER A 48 -25.56 -5.58 -10.24
CA SER A 48 -26.35 -4.49 -10.84
C SER A 48 -25.59 -3.16 -11.01
N LEU A 49 -24.35 -3.07 -10.52
CA LEU A 49 -23.42 -1.96 -10.72
C LEU A 49 -22.50 -2.14 -11.96
N GLY A 50 -22.74 -3.17 -12.77
CA GLY A 50 -21.91 -3.46 -13.96
C GLY A 50 -20.50 -3.95 -13.60
N ARG A 51 -20.32 -4.53 -12.40
CA ARG A 51 -19.03 -5.05 -11.95
C ARG A 51 -19.02 -6.57 -11.98
N VAL A 52 -18.07 -7.13 -12.74
CA VAL A 52 -17.68 -8.54 -12.62
C VAL A 52 -16.87 -8.70 -11.34
N LEU A 53 -17.43 -9.38 -10.35
CA LEU A 53 -16.64 -9.85 -9.21
C LEU A 53 -16.12 -11.23 -9.61
N ARG A 54 -14.80 -11.44 -9.55
CA ARG A 54 -14.22 -12.79 -9.57
C ARG A 54 -14.26 -13.25 -8.13
N ASP A 55 -14.93 -14.37 -7.85
CA ASP A 55 -14.79 -15.00 -6.55
C ASP A 55 -13.53 -15.85 -6.60
N ASP A 56 -12.47 -15.31 -5.98
CA ASP A 56 -11.17 -15.94 -5.84
C ASP A 56 -11.18 -16.98 -4.69
N THR A 57 -12.34 -17.23 -4.05
CA THR A 57 -12.45 -18.33 -3.10
C THR A 57 -12.53 -19.64 -3.88
N GLY A 58 -11.41 -20.39 -3.88
CA GLY A 58 -11.22 -21.65 -4.58
C GLY A 58 -12.18 -22.77 -4.15
N VAL A 59 -13.45 -22.66 -4.52
CA VAL A 59 -14.46 -23.69 -4.35
C VAL A 59 -14.84 -24.20 -5.74
N ASN A 60 -14.15 -25.25 -6.15
CA ASN A 60 -14.52 -26.07 -7.30
C ASN A 60 -16.00 -26.50 -7.18
N GLY A 61 -16.85 -25.95 -8.06
CA GLY A 61 -18.16 -26.49 -8.40
C GLY A 61 -19.14 -26.76 -7.26
N GLY A 62 -19.61 -25.72 -6.56
CA GLY A 62 -20.80 -25.86 -5.74
C GLY A 62 -21.27 -24.57 -5.11
N VAL A 63 -22.54 -24.23 -5.30
CA VAL A 63 -23.44 -23.42 -4.42
C VAL A 63 -22.91 -22.04 -3.94
N ALA A 64 -21.69 -21.65 -4.31
CA ALA A 64 -20.94 -20.51 -3.78
C ALA A 64 -21.45 -19.16 -4.29
N GLY A 65 -22.34 -19.16 -5.29
CA GLY A 65 -23.01 -17.95 -5.79
C GLY A 65 -24.30 -17.57 -5.04
N ILE A 66 -24.73 -18.36 -4.06
CA ILE A 66 -26.00 -18.12 -3.35
C ILE A 66 -25.79 -17.04 -2.29
N ARG A 67 -26.13 -15.80 -2.66
CA ARG A 67 -26.00 -14.62 -1.80
C ARG A 67 -27.20 -14.37 -0.88
N GLY A 68 -28.15 -15.29 -0.79
CA GLY A 68 -29.23 -15.18 0.19
C GLY A 68 -28.95 -15.90 1.50
N ASN A 69 -29.52 -15.34 2.57
CA ASN A 69 -29.32 -15.81 3.95
C ASN A 69 -30.27 -16.96 4.35
N CYS A 70 -30.85 -17.67 3.38
CA CYS A 70 -31.82 -18.75 3.63
C CYS A 70 -31.43 -20.03 2.89
N PRO A 71 -31.70 -21.23 3.46
CA PRO A 71 -31.36 -22.48 2.80
C PRO A 71 -32.03 -22.57 1.41
N PRO A 72 -31.25 -22.56 0.32
CA PRO A 72 -31.78 -22.56 -1.04
C PRO A 72 -32.41 -23.93 -1.34
N GLU A 73 -33.43 -23.94 -2.19
CA GLU A 73 -33.88 -25.17 -2.82
C GLU A 73 -33.12 -25.35 -4.14
N VAL A 74 -32.21 -26.33 -4.16
CA VAL A 74 -31.38 -26.65 -5.32
C VAL A 74 -32.04 -27.75 -6.14
N LYS A 75 -32.18 -27.52 -7.44
CA LYS A 75 -32.82 -28.41 -8.41
C LYS A 75 -31.90 -28.70 -9.57
N SER A 76 -31.75 -29.97 -9.88
CA SER A 76 -31.01 -30.45 -11.05
C SER A 76 -31.56 -31.81 -11.46
N HIS A 77 -31.54 -32.10 -12.75
CA HIS A 77 -31.90 -33.41 -13.30
C HIS A 77 -30.68 -34.28 -13.58
N THR A 78 -29.47 -33.70 -13.46
CA THR A 78 -28.20 -34.40 -13.71
C THR A 78 -27.53 -34.80 -12.40
N ASP A 79 -26.73 -35.87 -12.45
CA ASP A 79 -25.80 -36.29 -11.39
C ASP A 79 -24.43 -35.60 -11.49
N ALA A 80 -24.25 -34.67 -12.42
CA ALA A 80 -23.03 -33.90 -12.59
C ALA A 80 -22.66 -33.10 -11.33
N ASN A 81 -21.37 -33.13 -10.96
CA ASN A 81 -20.86 -32.42 -9.80
C ASN A 81 -20.43 -30.96 -10.09
N PHE A 82 -20.63 -30.44 -11.32
CA PHE A 82 -20.27 -29.07 -11.77
C PHE A 82 -18.82 -28.61 -11.47
N SER A 83 -17.94 -29.54 -11.10
CA SER A 83 -16.53 -29.31 -10.72
C SER A 83 -15.55 -30.05 -11.64
N GLY A 84 -16.08 -30.85 -12.57
CA GLY A 84 -15.32 -31.65 -13.53
C GLY A 84 -16.03 -32.98 -13.79
N GLY A 85 -15.94 -33.52 -15.01
CA GLY A 85 -16.69 -34.73 -15.33
C GLY A 85 -16.62 -35.12 -16.80
N THR A 86 -17.35 -36.19 -17.12
CA THR A 86 -17.59 -36.58 -18.52
C THR A 86 -18.97 -36.10 -18.90
N PHE A 87 -19.05 -35.41 -20.03
CA PHE A 87 -20.29 -34.85 -20.53
C PHE A 87 -20.46 -35.16 -22.01
N VAL A 88 -21.71 -35.14 -22.47
CA VAL A 88 -22.11 -35.34 -23.85
C VAL A 88 -22.41 -33.99 -24.49
N VAL A 89 -21.48 -33.48 -25.30
CA VAL A 89 -21.64 -32.25 -26.10
C VAL A 89 -22.73 -32.45 -27.16
N GLN A 90 -23.79 -31.63 -27.13
CA GLN A 90 -24.89 -31.68 -28.10
C GLN A 90 -24.54 -30.87 -29.36
N GLY A 91 -23.60 -31.40 -30.15
CA GLY A 91 -23.25 -30.83 -31.45
C GLY A 91 -24.46 -30.81 -32.39
N GLY A 92 -24.64 -29.70 -33.11
CA GLY A 92 -25.80 -29.50 -34.00
C GLY A 92 -26.81 -28.47 -33.47
N PHE A 93 -26.78 -28.19 -32.17
CA PHE A 93 -27.65 -27.20 -31.54
C PHE A 93 -27.44 -25.82 -32.19
N ALA A 94 -28.47 -25.28 -32.81
CA ALA A 94 -28.41 -24.13 -33.69
C ALA A 94 -28.59 -22.79 -32.97
N GLN A 95 -28.19 -21.71 -33.64
CA GLN A 95 -28.61 -20.36 -33.27
C GLN A 95 -30.14 -20.31 -33.11
N THR A 96 -30.60 -19.63 -32.07
CA THR A 96 -31.98 -19.49 -31.58
C THR A 96 -32.61 -20.71 -30.92
N GLU A 97 -31.96 -21.87 -30.90
CA GLU A 97 -32.44 -23.01 -30.12
C GLU A 97 -32.23 -22.80 -28.62
N MET A 98 -33.06 -23.44 -27.79
CA MET A 98 -33.01 -23.34 -26.33
C MET A 98 -32.98 -24.70 -25.64
N ALA A 99 -32.05 -24.87 -24.71
CA ALA A 99 -31.94 -26.01 -23.81
C ALA A 99 -32.61 -25.63 -22.49
N GLY A 100 -33.72 -26.28 -22.16
CA GLY A 100 -34.54 -25.92 -21.01
C GLY A 100 -34.82 -27.09 -20.06
N ALA A 101 -35.07 -26.76 -18.80
CA ALA A 101 -35.49 -27.73 -17.80
C ALA A 101 -36.58 -27.14 -16.88
N SER A 102 -37.54 -27.99 -16.50
CA SER A 102 -38.58 -27.67 -15.53
C SER A 102 -38.39 -28.42 -14.22
N TYR A 103 -38.68 -27.77 -13.09
CA TYR A 103 -38.53 -28.34 -11.76
C TYR A 103 -39.76 -28.06 -10.90
N VAL A 104 -40.16 -29.05 -10.11
CA VAL A 104 -41.17 -28.89 -9.07
C VAL A 104 -40.47 -28.47 -7.78
N VAL A 105 -40.84 -27.31 -7.25
CA VAL A 105 -40.35 -26.78 -5.97
C VAL A 105 -41.41 -26.88 -4.87
N SER A 106 -41.04 -26.63 -3.61
CA SER A 106 -42.00 -26.73 -2.50
C SER A 106 -43.12 -25.69 -2.58
N ALA A 107 -44.36 -26.16 -2.62
CA ALA A 107 -45.56 -25.31 -2.63
C ALA A 107 -45.63 -24.34 -1.42
N THR A 108 -45.09 -24.76 -0.28
CA THR A 108 -45.20 -24.05 1.01
C THR A 108 -44.28 -22.84 1.14
N ARG A 109 -43.37 -22.65 0.18
CA ARG A 109 -42.28 -21.67 0.27
C ARG A 109 -42.36 -20.58 -0.79
N PHE A 110 -43.40 -20.58 -1.63
CA PHE A 110 -43.68 -19.48 -2.55
C PHE A 110 -44.04 -18.19 -1.78
N PRO A 111 -43.66 -17.01 -2.30
CA PRO A 111 -42.97 -16.78 -3.57
C PRO A 111 -41.47 -17.07 -3.47
N TYR A 112 -40.87 -17.61 -4.53
CA TYR A 112 -39.43 -17.80 -4.64
C TYR A 112 -38.78 -16.67 -5.45
N ARG A 113 -37.51 -16.37 -5.18
CA ARG A 113 -36.61 -15.62 -6.06
C ARG A 113 -35.53 -16.53 -6.62
N MET A 114 -35.05 -16.22 -7.83
CA MET A 114 -33.91 -16.90 -8.43
C MET A 114 -32.62 -16.54 -7.69
N ALA A 115 -31.87 -17.54 -7.23
CA ALA A 115 -30.57 -17.33 -6.59
C ALA A 115 -29.40 -17.61 -7.55
N LEU A 116 -29.42 -18.78 -8.21
CA LEU A 116 -28.35 -19.18 -9.12
C LEU A 116 -28.89 -20.13 -10.21
N ALA A 117 -28.57 -19.86 -11.46
CA ALA A 117 -28.83 -20.71 -12.61
C ALA A 117 -27.50 -21.09 -13.28
N GLU A 118 -27.31 -22.38 -13.57
CA GLU A 118 -26.04 -22.90 -14.09
C GLU A 118 -26.24 -23.85 -15.27
N MET A 119 -25.34 -23.80 -16.25
CA MET A 119 -25.25 -24.77 -17.35
C MET A 119 -23.83 -24.93 -17.87
N ILE A 120 -23.46 -26.17 -18.22
CA ILE A 120 -22.16 -26.45 -18.85
C ILE A 120 -22.26 -26.37 -20.39
N PHE A 121 -21.40 -25.53 -20.97
CA PHE A 121 -21.13 -25.44 -22.41
C PHE A 121 -19.73 -25.97 -22.72
N ALA A 122 -19.56 -26.59 -23.87
CA ALA A 122 -18.29 -27.20 -24.24
C ALA A 122 -18.01 -27.19 -25.74
N THR A 123 -16.73 -27.25 -26.08
CA THR A 123 -16.22 -27.54 -27.43
C THR A 123 -15.67 -28.97 -27.48
N SER A 124 -15.71 -29.58 -28.67
CA SER A 124 -15.11 -30.89 -28.92
C SER A 124 -14.17 -30.79 -30.11
N ASN A 125 -12.87 -30.97 -29.88
CA ASN A 125 -11.81 -30.86 -30.87
C ASN A 125 -11.91 -29.57 -31.72
N SER A 126 -12.21 -28.44 -31.09
CA SER A 126 -12.29 -27.17 -31.78
C SER A 126 -10.92 -26.78 -32.34
N THR A 127 -10.86 -26.38 -33.61
CA THR A 127 -9.61 -25.92 -34.24
C THR A 127 -9.37 -24.42 -34.01
N VAL A 128 -10.39 -23.71 -33.55
CA VAL A 128 -10.35 -22.26 -33.29
C VAL A 128 -10.85 -21.94 -31.88
N GLN A 129 -10.52 -20.74 -31.39
CA GLN A 129 -11.22 -20.19 -30.23
C GLN A 129 -12.66 -19.91 -30.62
N THR A 130 -13.60 -20.22 -29.74
CA THR A 130 -15.03 -20.01 -29.97
C THR A 130 -15.53 -18.88 -29.09
N THR A 131 -16.25 -17.93 -29.66
CA THR A 131 -17.03 -16.92 -28.92
C THR A 131 -18.52 -17.16 -29.20
N THR A 132 -19.29 -17.46 -28.16
CA THR A 132 -20.72 -17.77 -28.27
C THR A 132 -21.54 -16.76 -27.46
N GLN A 133 -22.47 -16.07 -28.12
CA GLN A 133 -23.45 -15.22 -27.47
C GLN A 133 -24.64 -16.05 -27.03
N TRP A 134 -25.12 -15.81 -25.81
CA TRP A 134 -26.12 -16.63 -25.15
C TRP A 134 -27.11 -15.80 -24.35
N SER A 135 -28.30 -16.34 -24.14
CA SER A 135 -29.32 -15.77 -23.26
C SER A 135 -29.80 -16.80 -22.25
N VAL A 136 -30.18 -16.36 -21.05
CA VAL A 136 -30.90 -17.18 -20.06
C VAL A 136 -32.30 -16.61 -19.83
N LEU A 137 -33.28 -17.51 -19.81
CA LEU A 137 -34.69 -17.18 -19.70
C LEU A 137 -35.34 -17.98 -18.57
N PHE A 138 -36.32 -17.36 -17.88
CA PHE A 138 -37.00 -17.94 -16.72
C PHE A 138 -38.51 -17.90 -16.87
N TRP A 139 -39.19 -18.99 -16.51
CA TRP A 139 -40.63 -19.11 -16.54
C TRP A 139 -41.20 -19.53 -15.19
N ASP A 140 -42.35 -18.95 -14.85
CA ASP A 140 -43.26 -19.50 -13.85
C ASP A 140 -44.22 -20.48 -14.56
N GLY A 141 -44.07 -21.77 -14.28
CA GLY A 141 -44.62 -22.87 -15.06
C GLY A 141 -43.61 -23.49 -16.03
N THR A 142 -44.11 -24.26 -17.00
CA THR A 142 -43.32 -24.89 -18.07
C THR A 142 -43.04 -23.88 -19.20
N PRO A 143 -41.96 -24.04 -20.00
CA PRO A 143 -41.57 -23.00 -20.97
C PRO A 143 -42.52 -22.85 -22.17
N ASP A 144 -43.40 -23.83 -22.42
CA ASP A 144 -44.37 -23.84 -23.51
C ASP A 144 -45.68 -23.09 -23.20
N THR A 145 -46.11 -23.10 -21.94
CA THR A 145 -47.42 -22.57 -21.49
C THR A 145 -47.33 -21.62 -20.30
N GLY A 146 -46.20 -21.62 -19.59
CA GLY A 146 -45.93 -20.78 -18.43
C GLY A 146 -45.65 -19.33 -18.79
N ASN A 147 -45.65 -18.48 -17.77
CA ASN A 147 -45.39 -17.06 -17.94
C ASN A 147 -43.88 -16.80 -17.96
N LEU A 148 -43.38 -16.12 -19.00
CA LEU A 148 -41.99 -15.69 -19.07
C LEU A 148 -41.78 -14.55 -18.05
N LEU A 149 -40.87 -14.76 -17.10
CA LEU A 149 -40.55 -13.80 -16.04
C LEU A 149 -39.42 -12.84 -16.43
N GLY A 150 -38.46 -13.31 -17.21
CA GLY A 150 -37.29 -12.51 -17.61
C GLY A 150 -36.41 -13.22 -18.61
N SER A 151 -35.66 -12.43 -19.38
CA SER A 151 -34.67 -12.88 -20.36
C SER A 151 -33.45 -11.97 -20.27
N PHE A 152 -32.27 -12.56 -20.15
CA PHE A 152 -31.00 -11.85 -19.97
C PHE A 152 -30.01 -12.34 -21.01
N SER A 153 -29.39 -11.44 -21.76
CA SER A 153 -28.54 -11.77 -22.91
C SER A 153 -27.11 -11.30 -22.69
N SER A 154 -26.14 -12.09 -23.14
CA SER A 154 -24.73 -11.72 -23.14
C SER A 154 -24.45 -10.60 -24.13
N ASP A 155 -23.74 -9.56 -23.70
CA ASP A 155 -23.42 -8.36 -24.45
C ASP A 155 -21.94 -7.94 -24.33
N ASP A 156 -21.11 -8.73 -23.65
CA ASP A 156 -19.71 -8.43 -23.31
C ASP A 156 -19.50 -7.14 -22.49
N VAL A 157 -20.58 -6.51 -22.02
CA VAL A 157 -20.54 -5.34 -21.14
C VAL A 157 -20.90 -5.74 -19.72
N ILE A 158 -22.08 -6.34 -19.57
CA ILE A 158 -22.64 -6.80 -18.30
C ILE A 158 -22.51 -8.31 -18.22
N LEU A 159 -23.00 -9.03 -19.24
CA LEU A 159 -22.97 -10.49 -19.34
C LEU A 159 -21.92 -10.89 -20.39
N PRO A 160 -20.82 -11.57 -20.01
CA PRO A 160 -19.80 -11.94 -20.98
C PRO A 160 -20.28 -13.06 -21.91
N HIS A 161 -19.81 -13.01 -23.15
CA HIS A 161 -19.93 -14.12 -24.08
C HIS A 161 -19.13 -15.33 -23.58
N ILE A 162 -19.54 -16.52 -24.01
CA ILE A 162 -18.81 -17.75 -23.73
C ILE A 162 -17.60 -17.80 -24.66
N VAL A 163 -16.40 -17.69 -24.09
CA VAL A 163 -15.13 -17.79 -24.84
C VAL A 163 -14.40 -19.07 -24.44
N ILE A 164 -14.29 -20.02 -25.37
CA ILE A 164 -13.63 -21.32 -25.13
C ILE A 164 -12.43 -21.49 -26.09
N PRO A 165 -11.22 -21.79 -25.59
CA PRO A 165 -10.02 -21.94 -26.42
C PRO A 165 -10.09 -23.17 -27.34
N PRO A 166 -9.22 -23.23 -28.38
CA PRO A 166 -9.09 -24.41 -29.23
C PRO A 166 -8.85 -25.69 -28.42
N GLY A 167 -9.33 -26.81 -28.95
CA GLY A 167 -9.28 -28.13 -28.34
C GLY A 167 -10.63 -28.56 -27.77
N THR A 168 -10.55 -29.42 -26.77
CA THR A 168 -11.72 -29.99 -26.09
C THR A 168 -11.78 -29.41 -24.68
N ASN A 169 -12.61 -28.39 -24.50
CA ASN A 169 -12.67 -27.59 -23.27
C ASN A 169 -14.12 -27.28 -22.92
N GLY A 170 -14.39 -26.99 -21.65
CA GLY A 170 -15.73 -26.68 -21.16
C GLY A 170 -15.73 -25.49 -20.19
N VAL A 171 -16.89 -24.83 -20.09
CA VAL A 171 -17.16 -23.74 -19.15
C VAL A 171 -18.47 -24.01 -18.43
N ASN A 172 -18.52 -23.73 -17.12
CA ASN A 172 -19.76 -23.67 -16.36
C ASN A 172 -20.25 -22.21 -16.35
N VAL A 173 -21.34 -21.93 -17.06
CA VAL A 173 -21.96 -20.61 -17.09
C VAL A 173 -22.85 -20.49 -15.86
N GLN A 174 -22.51 -19.58 -14.95
CA GLN A 174 -23.25 -19.31 -13.73
C GLN A 174 -23.92 -17.93 -13.84
N PHE A 175 -25.22 -17.87 -13.60
CA PHE A 175 -26.03 -16.65 -13.64
C PHE A 175 -26.75 -16.45 -12.31
N SER A 176 -26.55 -15.30 -11.67
CA SER A 176 -27.21 -14.90 -10.43
C SER A 176 -27.61 -13.44 -10.52
N ILE A 177 -28.69 -13.06 -9.84
CA ILE A 177 -29.08 -11.65 -9.67
C ILE A 177 -28.71 -11.24 -8.23
N ASP A 178 -28.16 -10.05 -8.06
CA ASP A 178 -27.82 -9.53 -6.73
C ASP A 178 -29.09 -9.48 -5.86
N PRO A 179 -29.11 -10.03 -4.63
CA PRO A 179 -30.29 -10.01 -3.76
C PRO A 179 -30.88 -8.62 -3.45
N MET A 180 -30.08 -7.56 -3.60
CA MET A 180 -30.49 -6.16 -3.41
C MET A 180 -30.98 -5.49 -4.69
N ASP A 181 -30.89 -6.16 -5.84
CA ASP A 181 -31.38 -5.64 -7.10
C ASP A 181 -32.92 -5.55 -7.08
N PRO A 182 -33.53 -4.39 -7.41
CA PRO A 182 -34.98 -4.29 -7.56
C PRO A 182 -35.55 -5.21 -8.66
N GLU A 183 -34.74 -5.62 -9.64
CA GLU A 183 -35.15 -6.41 -10.80
C GLU A 183 -34.96 -7.93 -10.57
N GLN A 184 -35.50 -8.43 -9.45
CA GLN A 184 -35.48 -9.87 -9.15
C GLN A 184 -36.37 -10.69 -10.09
N VAL A 185 -35.90 -11.87 -10.49
CA VAL A 185 -36.77 -12.92 -11.04
C VAL A 185 -37.51 -13.59 -9.89
N THR A 186 -38.81 -13.28 -9.76
CA THR A 186 -39.67 -13.80 -8.69
C THR A 186 -40.70 -14.78 -9.26
N PHE A 187 -40.69 -16.01 -8.76
CA PHE A 187 -41.67 -17.04 -9.04
C PHE A 187 -42.80 -16.95 -8.00
N THR A 188 -44.03 -16.82 -8.46
CA THR A 188 -45.23 -16.62 -7.63
C THR A 188 -46.21 -17.79 -7.69
N ASN A 189 -45.99 -18.75 -8.60
CA ASN A 189 -46.81 -19.94 -8.81
C ASN A 189 -48.30 -19.65 -9.07
N PRO A 190 -48.64 -18.78 -10.05
CA PRO A 190 -50.03 -18.45 -10.34
C PRO A 190 -50.83 -19.68 -10.84
N SER A 191 -50.15 -20.67 -11.40
CA SER A 191 -50.78 -21.91 -11.90
C SER A 191 -51.05 -22.96 -10.81
N GLY A 192 -50.47 -22.80 -9.62
CA GLY A 192 -50.60 -23.74 -8.49
C GLY A 192 -49.90 -25.10 -8.68
N ASN A 193 -49.17 -25.29 -9.78
CA ASN A 193 -48.49 -26.56 -10.08
C ASN A 193 -47.06 -26.65 -9.50
N ASN A 194 -46.60 -25.60 -8.83
CA ASN A 194 -45.28 -25.48 -8.20
C ASN A 194 -44.11 -25.70 -9.17
N THR A 195 -44.36 -25.54 -10.47
CA THR A 195 -43.37 -25.76 -11.52
C THR A 195 -42.71 -24.45 -11.90
N ILE A 196 -41.39 -24.45 -11.94
CA ILE A 196 -40.59 -23.35 -12.46
C ILE A 196 -39.66 -23.88 -13.54
N SER A 197 -39.31 -23.06 -14.51
CA SER A 197 -38.41 -23.48 -15.59
C SER A 197 -37.38 -22.42 -15.91
N PHE A 198 -36.25 -22.87 -16.44
CA PHE A 198 -35.29 -21.98 -17.05
C PHE A 198 -34.64 -22.63 -18.27
N ALA A 199 -34.12 -21.81 -19.17
CA ALA A 199 -33.46 -22.27 -20.37
C ALA A 199 -32.31 -21.37 -20.78
N TYR A 200 -31.30 -21.95 -21.41
CA TYR A 200 -30.27 -21.20 -22.14
C TYR A 200 -30.53 -21.26 -23.64
N ARG A 201 -30.46 -20.10 -24.29
CA ARG A 201 -30.51 -19.92 -25.74
C ARG A 201 -29.11 -19.65 -26.27
N ILE A 202 -28.77 -20.23 -27.41
CA ILE A 202 -27.62 -19.74 -28.20
C ILE A 202 -28.14 -18.63 -29.11
N ASP A 203 -27.72 -17.40 -28.89
CA ASP A 203 -28.09 -16.27 -29.74
C ASP A 203 -27.24 -16.26 -31.01
N HIS A 204 -25.92 -16.33 -30.83
CA HIS A 204 -24.96 -16.36 -31.91
C HIS A 204 -23.81 -17.33 -31.62
N HIS A 205 -23.70 -18.34 -32.46
CA HIS A 205 -22.51 -19.18 -32.62
C HIS A 205 -21.33 -18.39 -33.22
N ASN A 206 -20.12 -18.87 -32.93
CA ASN A 206 -18.85 -18.31 -33.43
C ASN A 206 -18.71 -18.40 -34.96
N GLN A 207 -19.09 -19.54 -35.56
CA GLN A 207 -19.00 -19.80 -37.00
C GLN A 207 -20.19 -20.64 -37.51
N GLN A 208 -21.40 -20.13 -37.35
CA GLN A 208 -22.57 -20.67 -38.06
C GLN A 208 -22.90 -19.76 -39.25
N THR A 209 -22.42 -20.14 -40.44
CA THR A 209 -22.54 -19.31 -41.66
C THR A 209 -23.62 -19.78 -42.63
N GLN A 210 -24.26 -20.92 -42.34
CA GLN A 210 -25.29 -21.54 -43.17
C GLN A 210 -26.56 -21.77 -42.36
N ASN A 211 -27.68 -21.97 -43.07
CA ASN A 211 -28.95 -22.23 -42.45
C ASN A 211 -28.91 -23.58 -41.70
N PRO A 212 -29.19 -23.59 -40.39
CA PRO A 212 -29.05 -24.78 -39.55
C PRO A 212 -30.00 -25.92 -39.93
N CYS A 213 -31.10 -25.62 -40.63
CA CYS A 213 -32.02 -26.63 -41.14
C CYS A 213 -31.44 -27.48 -42.26
N PHE A 214 -30.38 -27.01 -42.93
CA PHE A 214 -29.76 -27.73 -44.05
C PHE A 214 -28.33 -28.16 -43.73
N VAL A 215 -27.64 -27.41 -42.88
CA VAL A 215 -26.25 -27.67 -42.50
C VAL A 215 -26.10 -27.45 -41.02
N ALA A 216 -25.78 -28.53 -40.29
CA ALA A 216 -25.54 -28.47 -38.87
C ALA A 216 -24.39 -27.49 -38.53
N PRO A 217 -24.50 -26.71 -37.44
CA PRO A 217 -23.41 -25.87 -36.94
C PRO A 217 -22.09 -26.65 -36.84
N PRO A 218 -20.98 -26.15 -37.42
CA PRO A 218 -19.70 -26.85 -37.41
C PRO A 218 -19.17 -27.12 -36.00
N THR A 219 -18.87 -28.38 -35.68
CA THR A 219 -18.33 -28.77 -34.36
C THR A 219 -16.90 -28.31 -34.13
N CYS A 220 -16.13 -28.10 -35.21
CA CYS A 220 -14.76 -27.62 -35.17
C CYS A 220 -14.59 -26.23 -34.56
N CYS A 221 -15.67 -25.47 -34.46
CA CYS A 221 -15.56 -24.02 -34.44
C CYS A 221 -16.65 -23.35 -33.61
N ASN A 222 -17.45 -24.11 -32.87
CA ASN A 222 -18.59 -23.65 -32.08
C ASN A 222 -18.65 -24.38 -30.72
N ALA A 223 -19.21 -23.72 -29.71
CA ALA A 223 -19.48 -24.30 -28.40
C ALA A 223 -20.96 -24.69 -28.26
N PHE A 224 -21.24 -25.79 -27.57
CA PHE A 224 -22.59 -26.37 -27.49
C PHE A 224 -22.98 -26.72 -26.05
N PRO A 225 -24.28 -26.76 -25.74
CA PRO A 225 -24.76 -27.27 -24.46
C PRO A 225 -24.42 -28.74 -24.28
N THR A 226 -24.41 -29.20 -23.03
CA THR A 226 -24.03 -30.56 -22.68
C THR A 226 -25.15 -31.32 -21.96
N THR A 227 -25.22 -32.63 -22.18
CA THR A 227 -26.01 -33.56 -21.35
C THR A 227 -25.08 -34.46 -20.54
N ASP A 228 -25.61 -35.08 -19.49
CA ASP A 228 -24.83 -36.03 -18.70
C ASP A 228 -24.67 -37.39 -19.41
N THR A 229 -23.89 -38.27 -18.78
CA THR A 229 -23.63 -39.63 -19.25
C THR A 229 -24.45 -40.69 -18.50
N SER A 230 -25.27 -40.29 -17.54
CA SER A 230 -26.05 -41.21 -16.69
C SER A 230 -27.27 -41.79 -17.41
N GLY A 231 -27.60 -41.24 -18.58
CA GLY A 231 -28.74 -41.60 -19.39
C GLY A 231 -29.92 -40.65 -19.17
N LEU A 232 -30.90 -40.67 -20.06
CA LEU A 232 -32.06 -39.77 -20.00
C LEU A 232 -33.06 -40.23 -18.92
N GLN A 233 -32.98 -39.65 -17.73
CA GLN A 233 -33.84 -39.99 -16.58
C GLN A 233 -35.08 -39.10 -16.50
N GLN A 234 -35.01 -37.87 -17.03
CA GLN A 234 -36.07 -36.86 -16.91
C GLN A 234 -36.64 -36.45 -18.28
N PRO A 235 -37.10 -37.38 -19.13
CA PRO A 235 -37.55 -37.07 -20.50
C PRO A 235 -38.77 -36.14 -20.54
N ALA A 236 -39.58 -36.10 -19.47
CA ALA A 236 -40.75 -35.24 -19.38
C ALA A 236 -40.43 -33.82 -18.88
N ASN A 237 -39.23 -33.60 -18.32
CA ASN A 237 -38.85 -32.35 -17.66
C ASN A 237 -37.63 -31.67 -18.33
N ASN A 238 -36.95 -32.34 -19.25
CA ASN A 238 -36.03 -31.71 -20.19
C ASN A 238 -36.77 -31.25 -21.44
N TRP A 239 -36.41 -30.05 -21.90
CA TRP A 239 -37.05 -29.36 -22.99
C TRP A 239 -36.02 -28.92 -24.02
N LEU A 240 -36.49 -28.88 -25.27
CA LEU A 240 -35.80 -28.30 -26.40
C LEU A 240 -36.75 -27.31 -27.07
N PHE A 241 -36.28 -26.08 -27.29
CA PHE A 241 -36.88 -25.20 -28.29
C PHE A 241 -36.10 -25.36 -29.59
N GLY A 242 -36.72 -25.98 -30.58
CA GLY A 242 -36.08 -26.19 -31.89
C GLY A 242 -36.43 -25.09 -32.87
N VAL A 243 -35.52 -24.81 -33.81
CA VAL A 243 -35.80 -23.96 -34.96
C VAL A 243 -36.84 -24.60 -35.88
N ASN A 244 -37.65 -23.78 -36.54
CA ASN A 244 -38.65 -24.28 -37.48
C ASN A 244 -38.01 -24.69 -38.81
N CYS A 245 -37.66 -25.98 -38.90
CA CYS A 245 -37.19 -26.63 -40.12
C CYS A 245 -38.30 -27.42 -40.84
N GLY A 246 -39.56 -27.00 -40.67
CA GLY A 246 -40.73 -27.70 -41.20
C GLY A 246 -40.98 -29.06 -40.53
N PRO A 247 -41.66 -30.00 -41.21
CA PRO A 247 -42.13 -31.25 -40.60
C PRO A 247 -41.00 -32.21 -40.21
N PHE A 248 -39.78 -31.98 -40.69
CA PHE A 248 -38.60 -32.80 -40.39
C PHE A 248 -37.70 -32.18 -39.30
N GLY A 249 -38.07 -31.02 -38.76
CA GLY A 249 -37.38 -30.37 -37.65
C GLY A 249 -37.53 -31.11 -36.31
N CYS A 250 -36.78 -30.64 -35.31
CA CYS A 250 -36.75 -31.23 -33.97
C CYS A 250 -37.02 -30.16 -32.90
N PRO A 251 -38.28 -29.97 -32.46
CA PRO A 251 -39.49 -30.68 -32.86
C PRO A 251 -40.02 -30.28 -34.25
N ALA A 252 -40.95 -31.08 -34.79
CA ALA A 252 -41.55 -30.80 -36.08
C ALA A 252 -42.24 -29.41 -36.07
N ASN A 253 -41.90 -28.58 -37.04
CA ASN A 253 -42.28 -27.18 -37.17
C ASN A 253 -41.70 -26.23 -36.09
N GLY A 254 -40.69 -26.68 -35.34
CA GLY A 254 -40.01 -25.90 -34.31
C GLY A 254 -40.85 -25.65 -33.06
N GLY A 255 -40.33 -24.83 -32.16
CA GLY A 255 -40.97 -24.52 -30.88
C GLY A 255 -40.54 -25.45 -29.75
N TRP A 256 -41.22 -25.33 -28.61
CA TRP A 256 -40.95 -26.14 -27.42
C TRP A 256 -41.46 -27.57 -27.55
N ALA A 257 -40.60 -28.52 -27.22
CA ALA A 257 -40.99 -29.91 -26.98
C ALA A 257 -40.20 -30.51 -25.82
N ARG A 258 -40.85 -31.42 -25.10
CA ARG A 258 -40.18 -32.27 -24.11
C ARG A 258 -39.34 -33.31 -24.82
N PHE A 259 -38.27 -33.77 -24.19
CA PHE A 259 -37.47 -34.87 -24.72
C PHE A 259 -38.32 -36.13 -24.96
N SER A 260 -39.35 -36.39 -24.15
CA SER A 260 -40.30 -37.49 -24.33
C SER A 260 -41.12 -37.39 -25.62
N GLN A 261 -41.26 -36.20 -26.20
CA GLN A 261 -42.02 -35.92 -27.42
C GLN A 261 -41.11 -35.83 -28.65
N LEU A 262 -39.79 -35.76 -28.46
CA LEU A 262 -38.83 -35.73 -29.56
C LEU A 262 -38.69 -37.12 -30.22
N PRO A 263 -38.58 -37.19 -31.55
CA PRO A 263 -38.19 -38.41 -32.23
C PRO A 263 -36.85 -38.94 -31.70
N GLY A 264 -36.68 -40.25 -31.61
CA GLY A 264 -35.49 -40.86 -30.99
C GLY A 264 -34.16 -40.43 -31.61
N PHE A 265 -34.14 -40.06 -32.89
CA PHE A 265 -32.94 -39.56 -33.59
C PHE A 265 -32.54 -38.13 -33.19
N CYS A 266 -33.45 -37.37 -32.57
CA CYS A 266 -33.26 -35.98 -32.15
C CYS A 266 -33.37 -35.82 -30.64
N ARG A 267 -33.55 -36.92 -29.91
CA ARG A 267 -33.62 -36.91 -28.47
C ARG A 267 -32.22 -37.14 -27.90
N PRO A 268 -31.69 -36.20 -27.09
CA PRO A 268 -30.44 -36.43 -26.39
C PRO A 268 -30.47 -37.69 -25.53
N SER A 269 -29.30 -38.29 -25.33
CA SER A 269 -29.17 -39.55 -24.59
C SER A 269 -29.11 -39.39 -23.07
N GLY A 270 -28.83 -38.17 -22.59
CA GLY A 270 -28.78 -37.80 -21.16
C GLY A 270 -29.68 -36.61 -20.84
N ASP A 271 -29.72 -36.25 -19.56
CA ASP A 271 -30.40 -35.06 -19.07
C ASP A 271 -29.51 -33.81 -19.28
N TRP A 272 -30.10 -32.62 -19.46
CA TRP A 272 -29.32 -31.39 -19.58
C TRP A 272 -28.47 -31.17 -18.32
N VAL A 273 -27.19 -30.79 -18.50
CA VAL A 273 -26.28 -30.46 -17.38
C VAL A 273 -26.58 -29.06 -16.90
N MET A 274 -27.70 -28.93 -16.19
CA MET A 274 -28.26 -27.68 -15.71
C MET A 274 -28.64 -27.77 -14.24
N ARG A 275 -28.47 -26.67 -13.50
CA ARG A 275 -28.85 -26.56 -12.09
C ARG A 275 -29.48 -25.20 -11.81
N LEU A 276 -30.57 -25.20 -11.03
CA LEU A 276 -31.26 -24.00 -10.57
C LEU A 276 -31.35 -24.01 -9.05
N SER A 277 -31.00 -22.90 -8.42
CA SER A 277 -31.17 -22.65 -6.99
C SER A 277 -32.13 -21.50 -6.78
N VAL A 278 -33.12 -21.69 -5.92
CA VAL A 278 -34.13 -20.67 -5.59
C VAL A 278 -34.28 -20.50 -4.09
N GLU A 279 -34.70 -19.31 -3.67
CA GLU A 279 -34.88 -18.94 -2.26
C GLU A 279 -36.24 -18.31 -1.99
N PRO A 280 -36.86 -18.49 -0.80
CA PRO A 280 -38.10 -17.78 -0.47
C PRO A 280 -37.90 -16.27 -0.40
N SER A 281 -38.77 -15.52 -1.07
CA SER A 281 -38.72 -14.05 -1.18
C SER A 281 -38.98 -13.30 0.14
N GLY A 282 -39.75 -13.87 1.06
CA GLY A 282 -40.12 -13.24 2.34
C GLY A 282 -39.19 -13.58 3.51
N CYS A 283 -38.05 -14.20 3.26
CA CYS A 283 -37.22 -14.78 4.30
C CYS A 283 -36.36 -13.71 5.00
N GLN A 284 -36.74 -13.34 6.23
CA GLN A 284 -35.82 -12.75 7.20
C GLN A 284 -35.03 -13.90 7.86
N PRO A 285 -33.71 -13.78 8.04
CA PRO A 285 -32.91 -14.81 8.69
C PRO A 285 -33.45 -15.09 10.09
N ALA A 286 -33.34 -16.35 10.54
CA ALA A 286 -33.61 -16.67 11.93
C ALA A 286 -32.66 -15.85 12.82
N VAL A 287 -33.24 -15.15 13.78
CA VAL A 287 -32.50 -14.36 14.77
C VAL A 287 -32.55 -15.05 16.12
N GLY A 288 -31.51 -14.84 16.91
CA GLY A 288 -31.34 -15.41 18.23
C GLY A 288 -30.46 -14.52 19.09
N ALA A 289 -30.40 -14.82 20.38
CA ALA A 289 -29.53 -14.14 21.31
C ALA A 289 -28.05 -14.36 20.94
N CYS A 290 -27.30 -13.27 20.96
CA CYS A 290 -25.88 -13.22 20.65
C CYS A 290 -25.14 -12.50 21.76
N CYS A 291 -24.13 -13.15 22.34
CA CYS A 291 -23.27 -12.54 23.34
C CYS A 291 -22.00 -11.99 22.69
N ILE A 292 -21.87 -10.66 22.63
CA ILE A 292 -20.66 -9.97 22.15
C ILE A 292 -20.11 -9.16 23.32
N GLN A 293 -18.88 -9.49 23.77
CA GLN A 293 -18.19 -8.75 24.84
C GLN A 293 -19.04 -8.53 26.11
N GLY A 294 -19.84 -9.53 26.50
CA GLY A 294 -20.70 -9.44 27.69
C GLY A 294 -22.05 -8.74 27.46
N VAL A 295 -22.32 -8.19 26.27
CA VAL A 295 -23.61 -7.61 25.91
C VAL A 295 -24.43 -8.62 25.12
N CYS A 296 -25.68 -8.83 25.52
CA CYS A 296 -26.63 -9.62 24.74
C CYS A 296 -27.38 -8.75 23.73
N SER A 297 -27.39 -9.15 22.46
CA SER A 297 -28.21 -8.57 21.41
C SER A 297 -28.90 -9.65 20.59
N ILE A 298 -29.98 -9.30 19.89
CA ILE A 298 -30.65 -10.22 18.94
C ILE A 298 -30.04 -10.02 17.57
N ASN A 299 -29.31 -11.02 17.07
CA ASN A 299 -28.59 -11.00 15.80
C ASN A 299 -28.85 -12.27 15.00
N THR A 300 -28.44 -12.30 13.73
CA THR A 300 -28.33 -13.55 12.96
C THR A 300 -27.09 -14.32 13.40
N GLN A 301 -27.04 -15.63 13.12
CA GLN A 301 -25.84 -16.44 13.41
C GLN A 301 -24.58 -15.85 12.76
N THR A 302 -24.65 -15.48 11.48
CA THR A 302 -23.52 -14.90 10.74
C THR A 302 -23.08 -13.56 11.33
N ALA A 303 -24.03 -12.65 11.63
CA ALA A 303 -23.70 -11.36 12.23
C ALA A 303 -23.10 -11.52 13.64
N CYS A 304 -23.58 -12.51 14.40
CA CYS A 304 -23.05 -12.82 15.71
C CYS A 304 -21.60 -13.31 15.64
N GLN A 305 -21.30 -14.23 14.73
CA GLN A 305 -19.96 -14.77 14.53
C GLN A 305 -18.99 -13.73 13.96
N GLN A 306 -19.44 -12.89 13.02
CA GLN A 306 -18.63 -11.77 12.49
C GLN A 306 -18.32 -10.72 13.57
N GLY A 307 -19.23 -10.49 14.51
CA GLY A 307 -19.01 -9.64 15.68
C GLY A 307 -18.12 -10.27 16.77
N GLY A 308 -17.57 -11.47 16.54
CA GLY A 308 -16.78 -12.21 17.53
C GLY A 308 -17.60 -12.72 18.72
N GLY A 309 -18.92 -12.82 18.57
CA GLY A 309 -19.86 -13.22 19.61
C GLY A 309 -20.21 -14.71 19.60
N THR A 310 -20.81 -15.17 20.69
CA THR A 310 -21.33 -16.55 20.82
C THR A 310 -22.84 -16.57 20.61
N TYR A 311 -23.29 -17.24 19.54
CA TYR A 311 -24.70 -17.38 19.18
C TYR A 311 -25.38 -18.48 19.99
N GLN A 312 -26.57 -18.20 20.54
CA GLN A 312 -27.29 -19.10 21.45
C GLN A 312 -28.35 -19.98 20.76
N GLY A 313 -28.51 -19.84 19.43
CA GLY A 313 -29.48 -20.60 18.64
C GLY A 313 -30.72 -19.79 18.25
N ASP A 314 -31.43 -20.27 17.24
CA ASP A 314 -32.56 -19.57 16.64
C ASP A 314 -33.76 -19.43 17.60
N GLY A 315 -34.41 -18.27 17.60
CA GLY A 315 -35.58 -17.99 18.44
C GLY A 315 -35.27 -17.77 19.92
N THR A 316 -34.01 -17.82 20.33
CA THR A 316 -33.59 -17.48 21.70
C THR A 316 -33.66 -15.97 21.95
N THR A 317 -33.99 -15.58 23.18
CA THR A 317 -34.09 -14.17 23.59
C THR A 317 -33.06 -13.81 24.65
N CYS A 318 -32.71 -12.53 24.76
CA CYS A 318 -31.75 -12.06 25.77
C CYS A 318 -32.25 -12.14 27.21
N ALA A 319 -33.53 -12.45 27.45
CA ALA A 319 -34.10 -12.48 28.81
C ALA A 319 -33.61 -13.67 29.67
N GLY A 320 -33.02 -14.70 29.06
CA GLY A 320 -32.53 -15.90 29.76
C GLY A 320 -31.07 -16.24 29.48
N VAL A 321 -30.34 -15.37 28.77
CA VAL A 321 -28.95 -15.62 28.35
C VAL A 321 -28.01 -14.82 29.22
N ASN A 322 -27.09 -15.52 29.91
CA ASN A 322 -26.03 -14.89 30.67
C ASN A 322 -24.78 -14.74 29.79
N CYS A 323 -24.41 -13.50 29.46
CA CYS A 323 -23.19 -13.21 28.72
C CYS A 323 -22.06 -12.88 29.72
N PRO A 324 -21.01 -13.72 29.83
CA PRO A 324 -19.88 -13.44 30.72
C PRO A 324 -19.20 -12.13 30.32
N GLN A 325 -18.96 -11.25 31.28
CA GLN A 325 -18.20 -10.02 31.06
C GLN A 325 -16.71 -10.35 30.86
N PRO A 326 -16.02 -9.68 29.92
CA PRO A 326 -14.58 -9.85 29.79
C PRO A 326 -13.86 -9.35 31.04
N THR A 327 -12.84 -10.09 31.48
CA THR A 327 -11.92 -9.70 32.57
C THR A 327 -10.59 -9.23 32.01
N GLY A 328 -9.85 -8.48 32.82
CA GLY A 328 -8.52 -7.98 32.52
C GLY A 328 -7.73 -7.72 33.80
N GLY A 329 -6.44 -7.43 33.64
CA GLY A 329 -5.57 -7.08 34.75
C GLY A 329 -5.94 -5.73 35.37
N CYS A 330 -6.03 -5.70 36.69
CA CYS A 330 -6.33 -4.50 37.48
C CYS A 330 -5.17 -4.20 38.42
N CYS A 331 -4.49 -3.07 38.23
CA CYS A 331 -3.30 -2.67 38.99
C CYS A 331 -3.66 -1.75 40.17
N PHE A 332 -3.16 -2.06 41.37
CA PHE A 332 -3.41 -1.26 42.57
C PHE A 332 -2.18 -0.46 43.00
N LYS A 333 -2.29 0.88 43.00
CA LYS A 333 -1.15 1.78 43.33
C LYS A 333 -0.66 1.62 44.77
N SER A 334 -1.53 1.21 45.69
CA SER A 334 -1.19 1.01 47.10
C SER A 334 -0.35 -0.24 47.36
N THR A 335 -0.45 -1.28 46.52
CA THR A 335 0.22 -2.57 46.74
C THR A 335 1.15 -2.99 45.61
N GLY A 336 1.12 -2.32 44.45
CA GLY A 336 1.86 -2.74 43.24
C GLY A 336 1.38 -4.06 42.62
N ASN A 337 0.27 -4.63 43.12
CA ASN A 337 -0.21 -5.94 42.69
C ASN A 337 -1.25 -5.82 41.56
N CYS A 338 -1.32 -6.88 40.74
CA CYS A 338 -2.35 -7.06 39.72
C CYS A 338 -3.34 -8.18 40.09
N ILE A 339 -4.65 -7.93 39.91
CA ILE A 339 -5.72 -8.94 40.06
C ILE A 339 -6.58 -8.99 38.80
N GLN A 340 -7.06 -10.17 38.39
CA GLN A 340 -8.03 -10.33 37.29
C GLN A 340 -9.43 -9.91 37.74
N LEU A 341 -9.94 -8.81 37.19
CA LEU A 341 -11.28 -8.28 37.49
C LEU A 341 -11.99 -7.86 36.20
N THR A 342 -13.30 -7.68 36.24
CA THR A 342 -14.00 -6.90 35.21
C THR A 342 -13.64 -5.43 35.37
N GLN A 343 -13.78 -4.61 34.32
CA GLN A 343 -13.50 -3.19 34.41
C GLN A 343 -14.30 -2.51 35.55
N ALA A 344 -15.61 -2.76 35.64
CA ALA A 344 -16.45 -2.18 36.69
C ALA A 344 -15.98 -2.54 38.11
N ASN A 345 -15.52 -3.79 38.32
CA ASN A 345 -14.99 -4.21 39.61
C ASN A 345 -13.60 -3.62 39.89
N CYS A 346 -12.78 -3.42 38.87
CA CYS A 346 -11.48 -2.76 39.00
C CYS A 346 -11.65 -1.29 39.40
N ASP A 347 -12.50 -0.56 38.70
CA ASP A 347 -12.81 0.84 38.96
C ASP A 347 -13.44 1.00 40.35
N GLY A 348 -14.37 0.12 40.71
CA GLY A 348 -15.01 0.11 42.03
C GLY A 348 -14.06 -0.22 43.18
N ALA A 349 -12.98 -0.95 42.92
CA ALA A 349 -11.92 -1.23 43.89
C ALA A 349 -10.83 -0.14 43.93
N GLY A 350 -10.92 0.90 43.09
CA GLY A 350 -9.93 1.98 43.00
C GLY A 350 -8.62 1.57 42.31
N GLY A 351 -8.65 0.51 41.49
CA GLY A 351 -7.51 0.07 40.69
C GLY A 351 -7.48 0.72 39.30
N VAL A 352 -6.36 0.55 38.59
CA VAL A 352 -6.16 0.99 37.21
C VAL A 352 -6.30 -0.22 36.28
N TYR A 353 -7.39 -0.24 35.51
CA TYR A 353 -7.69 -1.34 34.59
C TYR A 353 -6.80 -1.30 33.34
N GLN A 354 -6.19 -2.43 33.00
CA GLN A 354 -5.22 -2.54 31.91
C GLN A 354 -5.84 -2.96 30.57
N GLY A 355 -7.16 -3.19 30.52
CA GLY A 355 -7.90 -3.56 29.32
C GLY A 355 -8.30 -5.05 29.28
N ASN A 356 -9.29 -5.36 28.45
CA ASN A 356 -9.88 -6.69 28.34
C ASN A 356 -8.86 -7.72 27.81
N GLY A 357 -8.81 -8.91 28.44
CA GLY A 357 -7.94 -10.01 28.03
C GLY A 357 -6.49 -9.89 28.49
N THR A 358 -6.11 -8.80 29.18
CA THR A 358 -4.76 -8.64 29.73
C THR A 358 -4.54 -9.56 30.93
N GLN A 359 -3.40 -10.25 30.98
CA GLN A 359 -3.08 -11.19 32.06
C GLN A 359 -2.13 -10.57 33.09
N CYS A 360 -2.53 -10.55 34.35
CA CYS A 360 -1.70 -10.10 35.46
C CYS A 360 -0.31 -10.76 35.57
N GLY A 361 -0.14 -11.98 35.06
CA GLY A 361 1.19 -12.62 35.01
C GLY A 361 2.15 -12.02 33.98
N GLN A 362 1.70 -11.06 33.16
CA GLN A 362 2.48 -10.38 32.11
C GLN A 362 2.48 -8.86 32.30
N ILE A 363 1.77 -8.34 33.31
CA ILE A 363 1.65 -6.91 33.56
C ILE A 363 2.53 -6.56 34.75
N ILE A 364 3.46 -5.62 34.55
CA ILE A 364 4.22 -4.99 35.62
C ILE A 364 3.46 -3.72 36.01
N CYS A 365 2.87 -3.72 37.20
CA CYS A 365 2.12 -2.56 37.68
C CYS A 365 3.08 -1.51 38.25
N PHE A 366 3.01 -0.29 37.72
CA PHE A 366 3.83 0.85 38.15
C PHE A 366 5.34 0.59 38.05
N PRO A 367 5.87 0.41 36.82
CA PRO A 367 7.29 0.18 36.59
C PRO A 367 8.17 1.28 37.19
N MET A 368 9.26 0.89 37.86
CA MET A 368 10.29 1.79 38.37
C MET A 368 11.68 1.28 38.01
N GLY A 369 12.59 2.17 37.67
CA GLY A 369 13.93 1.81 37.20
C GLY A 369 14.87 3.01 37.05
N ALA A 370 16.09 2.75 36.62
CA ALA A 370 17.08 3.76 36.32
C ALA A 370 16.74 4.55 35.05
N CYS A 371 17.16 5.81 35.01
CA CYS A 371 16.95 6.73 33.91
C CYS A 371 18.26 7.40 33.57
N CYS A 372 18.71 7.23 32.33
CA CYS A 372 19.93 7.83 31.82
C CYS A 372 19.62 9.18 31.18
N LEU A 373 20.20 10.25 31.72
CA LEU A 373 20.01 11.60 31.19
C LEU A 373 20.99 11.88 30.06
N ILE A 374 20.67 12.89 29.25
CA ILE A 374 21.45 13.28 28.06
C ILE A 374 22.88 13.76 28.38
N ASP A 375 23.13 14.19 29.61
CA ASP A 375 24.47 14.55 30.11
C ASP A 375 25.30 13.35 30.57
N GLY A 376 24.76 12.13 30.44
CA GLY A 376 25.38 10.88 30.88
C GLY A 376 25.20 10.57 32.36
N SER A 377 24.51 11.42 33.12
CA SER A 377 24.15 11.13 34.50
C SER A 377 23.01 10.11 34.60
N CYS A 378 22.91 9.44 35.74
CA CYS A 378 21.83 8.49 36.02
C CYS A 378 21.03 8.93 37.23
N ILE A 379 19.71 8.88 37.11
CA ILE A 379 18.77 9.06 38.23
C ILE A 379 17.89 7.82 38.35
N GLY A 380 17.50 7.45 39.57
CA GLY A 380 16.64 6.28 39.76
C GLY A 380 16.59 5.80 41.20
N PRO A 381 15.59 4.97 41.54
CA PRO A 381 14.52 4.50 40.65
C PRO A 381 13.41 5.56 40.43
N VAL A 382 13.00 5.76 39.17
CA VAL A 382 11.93 6.69 38.74
C VAL A 382 10.95 5.95 37.81
N SER A 383 9.76 6.52 37.52
CA SER A 383 8.87 5.93 36.51
C SER A 383 9.33 6.28 35.08
N PRO A 384 8.87 5.54 34.06
CA PRO A 384 9.14 5.89 32.65
C PRO A 384 8.67 7.30 32.29
N GLU A 385 7.52 7.74 32.82
CA GLU A 385 7.00 9.10 32.57
C GLU A 385 7.88 10.17 33.22
N ASP A 386 8.30 9.96 34.48
CA ASP A 386 9.20 10.89 35.18
C ASP A 386 10.58 10.95 34.51
N CYS A 387 11.05 9.82 33.97
CA CYS A 387 12.28 9.75 33.19
C CYS A 387 12.19 10.56 31.89
N GLN A 388 11.09 10.43 31.15
CA GLN A 388 10.84 11.21 29.94
C GLN A 388 10.71 12.71 30.22
N GLN A 389 10.11 13.11 31.35
CA GLN A 389 10.04 14.52 31.74
C GLN A 389 11.43 15.15 31.96
N GLN A 390 12.44 14.33 32.27
CA GLN A 390 13.83 14.78 32.41
C GLN A 390 14.65 14.62 31.12
N PHE A 391 13.98 14.34 29.99
CA PHE A 391 14.62 14.06 28.70
C PHE A 391 15.62 12.89 28.78
N GLY A 392 15.36 11.93 29.66
CA GLY A 392 16.18 10.74 29.85
C GLY A 392 15.59 9.48 29.24
N ASP A 393 16.45 8.48 29.06
CA ASP A 393 16.13 7.16 28.55
C ASP A 393 16.00 6.15 29.70
N PHE A 394 14.80 5.56 29.83
CA PHE A 394 14.48 4.59 30.88
C PHE A 394 15.15 3.25 30.62
N GLN A 395 15.88 2.72 31.60
CA GLN A 395 16.73 1.54 31.45
C GLN A 395 16.02 0.20 31.70
N GLY A 396 14.73 0.25 32.02
CA GLY A 396 13.90 -0.92 32.29
C GLY A 396 13.62 -1.13 33.77
N ASP A 397 12.69 -2.02 34.05
CA ASP A 397 12.16 -2.24 35.40
C ASP A 397 13.20 -2.89 36.32
N ASP A 398 13.18 -2.54 37.60
CA ASP A 398 14.12 -3.01 38.64
C ASP A 398 15.61 -2.71 38.35
N THR A 399 15.91 -1.82 37.39
CA THR A 399 17.26 -1.33 37.16
C THR A 399 17.63 -0.22 38.15
N ASP A 400 18.91 -0.16 38.52
CA ASP A 400 19.45 0.90 39.37
C ASP A 400 20.62 1.63 38.69
N CYS A 401 20.97 2.81 39.20
CA CYS A 401 22.06 3.59 38.64
C CYS A 401 23.46 3.03 38.88
N ALA A 402 23.59 1.97 39.70
CA ALA A 402 24.85 1.27 39.89
C ALA A 402 25.10 0.25 38.75
N SER A 403 24.03 -0.25 38.15
CA SER A 403 24.05 -1.26 37.07
C SER A 403 23.72 -0.69 35.70
N ALA A 404 23.07 0.48 35.63
CA ALA A 404 22.77 1.17 34.38
C ALA A 404 24.03 1.71 33.69
N ASN A 405 24.24 1.31 32.43
CA ASN A 405 25.32 1.84 31.60
C ASN A 405 24.82 3.05 30.79
N CYS A 406 24.87 4.23 31.40
CA CYS A 406 24.50 5.45 30.69
C CYS A 406 25.59 5.86 29.68
N PRO A 407 25.22 6.20 28.43
CA PRO A 407 26.18 6.66 27.42
C PRO A 407 26.91 7.92 27.89
N PRO A 408 28.23 8.05 27.64
CA PRO A 408 28.95 9.29 27.94
C PRO A 408 28.43 10.45 27.07
N PRO A 409 28.42 11.69 27.58
CA PRO A 409 27.89 12.83 26.87
C PRO A 409 28.72 13.15 25.63
N MET A 410 28.04 13.44 24.53
CA MET A 410 28.67 13.90 23.29
C MET A 410 28.82 15.42 23.29
N GLY A 411 29.83 15.92 22.58
CA GLY A 411 30.09 17.35 22.42
C GLY A 411 30.88 17.65 21.15
N ALA A 412 30.93 18.93 20.77
CA ALA A 412 31.67 19.39 19.62
C ALA A 412 33.18 19.20 19.82
N CYS A 413 33.81 18.66 18.80
CA CYS A 413 35.21 18.28 18.77
C CYS A 413 35.90 19.00 17.61
N CYS A 414 36.78 19.94 17.94
CA CYS A 414 37.37 20.87 16.99
C CYS A 414 38.79 20.47 16.59
N PHE A 415 38.96 20.17 15.30
CA PHE A 415 40.22 19.76 14.71
C PHE A 415 41.05 20.98 14.25
N SER A 416 42.36 20.82 14.19
CA SER A 416 43.32 21.87 13.80
C SER A 416 43.19 22.32 12.34
N ASN A 417 42.48 21.59 11.50
CA ASN A 417 42.16 21.96 10.12
C ASN A 417 40.83 22.72 9.97
N GLY A 418 40.14 23.02 11.08
CA GLY A 418 38.83 23.70 11.07
C GLY A 418 37.62 22.76 10.91
N PHE A 419 37.85 21.45 10.79
CA PHE A 419 36.77 20.48 10.79
C PHE A 419 36.20 20.29 12.20
N CYS A 420 34.93 19.90 12.30
CA CYS A 420 34.25 19.63 13.56
C CYS A 420 33.43 18.33 13.48
N LEU A 421 33.48 17.52 14.54
CA LEU A 421 32.60 16.37 14.75
C LEU A 421 31.96 16.45 16.12
N THR A 422 30.80 15.83 16.29
CA THR A 422 30.23 15.62 17.64
C THR A 422 30.67 14.25 18.12
N LEU A 423 31.51 14.19 19.15
CA LEU A 423 32.11 12.97 19.69
C LEU A 423 32.04 12.98 21.23
N ILE A 424 32.22 11.82 21.85
CA ILE A 424 32.45 11.74 23.29
C ILE A 424 33.85 12.26 23.63
N GLU A 425 34.07 12.77 24.85
CA GLU A 425 35.32 13.42 25.25
C GLU A 425 36.56 12.54 24.96
N SER A 426 36.52 11.26 25.32
CA SER A 426 37.64 10.35 25.14
C SER A 426 38.02 10.14 23.67
N GLU A 427 37.03 10.04 22.77
CA GLU A 427 37.26 9.89 21.33
C GLU A 427 37.78 11.19 20.72
N CYS A 428 37.23 12.32 21.17
CA CYS A 428 37.67 13.64 20.71
C CYS A 428 39.15 13.88 21.02
N LEU A 429 39.55 13.61 22.28
CA LEU A 429 40.92 13.75 22.73
C LEU A 429 41.85 12.72 22.06
N ALA A 430 41.39 11.47 21.88
CA ALA A 430 42.15 10.43 21.18
C ALA A 430 42.39 10.78 19.71
N ALA A 431 41.46 11.49 19.07
CA ALA A 431 41.58 12.00 17.70
C ALA A 431 42.47 13.27 17.60
N GLY A 432 43.03 13.76 18.71
CA GLY A 432 43.91 14.93 18.74
C GLY A 432 43.18 16.27 18.55
N ALA A 433 41.87 16.29 18.77
CA ALA A 433 41.04 17.49 18.65
C ALA A 433 40.68 18.07 20.03
N SER A 434 40.22 19.31 20.04
CA SER A 434 39.82 20.01 21.27
C SER A 434 38.33 19.83 21.54
N TRP A 435 37.99 19.26 22.70
CA TRP A 435 36.60 19.05 23.10
C TRP A 435 36.01 20.32 23.71
N ALA A 436 34.82 20.71 23.26
CA ALA A 436 34.19 21.98 23.63
C ALA A 436 33.27 21.90 24.86
N GLY A 437 33.03 20.72 25.41
CA GLY A 437 32.09 20.50 26.52
C GLY A 437 30.90 19.63 26.13
N PRO A 438 30.16 19.07 27.10
CA PRO A 438 29.01 18.22 26.82
C PRO A 438 27.89 19.06 26.20
N LEU A 439 27.08 18.45 25.33
CA LEU A 439 25.93 19.08 24.67
C LEU A 439 26.27 20.28 23.77
N THR A 440 27.54 20.49 23.44
CA THR A 440 27.96 21.46 22.41
C THR A 440 27.81 20.85 21.02
N SER A 441 27.48 21.67 20.01
CA SER A 441 27.34 21.23 18.61
C SER A 441 28.31 21.94 17.67
N CYS A 442 28.51 21.37 16.48
CA CYS A 442 29.34 21.95 15.42
C CYS A 442 28.66 23.06 14.62
N ASP A 443 27.45 23.48 15.02
CA ASP A 443 26.69 24.56 14.36
C ASP A 443 27.12 25.93 14.86
N THR A 444 27.59 26.02 16.11
CA THR A 444 28.17 27.27 16.63
C THR A 444 29.68 27.26 16.34
N PRO A 445 30.20 28.16 15.48
CA PRO A 445 31.61 28.18 15.17
C PRO A 445 32.44 28.60 16.39
N ARG A 446 33.61 27.97 16.57
CA ARG A 446 34.54 28.27 17.66
C ARG A 446 35.95 28.53 17.15
N PHE A 447 36.58 29.61 17.60
CA PHE A 447 37.97 29.89 17.23
C PHE A 447 38.95 28.93 17.92
N THR A 448 39.80 28.30 17.11
CA THR A 448 40.96 27.49 17.53
C THR A 448 42.29 28.22 17.30
N LEU A 449 42.27 29.31 16.54
CA LEU A 449 43.35 30.28 16.40
C LEU A 449 42.73 31.68 16.33
N GLN A 450 43.05 32.52 17.30
CA GLN A 450 42.67 33.93 17.34
C GLN A 450 43.65 34.77 16.50
N PRO A 451 43.20 35.89 15.91
CA PRO A 451 44.11 36.86 15.31
C PRO A 451 45.02 37.50 16.36
N ALA A 452 46.27 37.75 15.98
CA ALA A 452 47.25 38.44 16.81
C ALA A 452 47.41 39.90 16.36
N ASN A 453 47.89 40.75 17.27
CA ASN A 453 48.24 42.13 16.95
C ASN A 453 49.39 42.16 15.94
N GLU A 454 49.31 43.07 14.97
CA GLU A 454 50.29 43.20 13.88
C GLU A 454 50.82 44.64 13.78
N ALA A 455 52.04 44.77 13.27
CA ALA A 455 52.66 46.06 12.98
C ALA A 455 53.29 46.04 11.58
N GLY A 456 53.03 47.08 10.78
CA GLY A 456 53.55 47.18 9.41
C GLY A 456 53.98 48.59 9.05
N CYS A 457 54.85 48.72 8.04
CA CYS A 457 55.25 50.02 7.50
C CYS A 457 54.26 50.49 6.43
N GLN A 458 54.10 51.82 6.29
CA GLN A 458 53.36 52.42 5.18
C GLN A 458 53.88 51.90 3.82
N GLY A 459 52.97 51.58 2.91
CA GLY A 459 53.26 50.93 1.62
C GLY A 459 53.50 49.42 1.71
N GLY A 460 53.72 48.87 2.90
CA GLY A 460 53.92 47.44 3.14
C GLY A 460 52.62 46.63 3.19
N SER A 461 52.72 45.39 3.71
CA SER A 461 51.57 44.51 3.91
C SER A 461 51.67 43.73 5.22
N VAL A 462 50.51 43.41 5.82
CA VAL A 462 50.38 42.56 7.02
C VAL A 462 49.31 41.49 6.77
N THR A 463 49.44 40.33 7.41
CA THR A 463 48.44 39.25 7.31
C THR A 463 47.95 38.84 8.69
N PHE A 464 46.68 39.07 8.96
CA PHE A 464 46.01 38.50 10.12
C PHE A 464 45.61 37.06 9.84
N MET A 465 45.91 36.17 10.79
CA MET A 465 45.57 34.75 10.69
C MET A 465 44.47 34.40 11.67
N SER A 466 43.47 33.64 11.24
CA SER A 466 42.43 33.11 12.13
C SER A 466 42.04 31.69 11.72
N ARG A 467 41.47 30.94 12.65
CA ARG A 467 40.88 29.64 12.35
C ARG A 467 39.74 29.34 13.30
N ALA A 468 38.54 29.19 12.75
CA ALA A 468 37.40 28.66 13.46
C ALA A 468 37.07 27.23 12.98
N CYS A 469 36.62 26.40 13.91
CA CYS A 469 36.05 25.09 13.65
C CYS A 469 34.52 25.17 13.60
N GLY A 470 33.91 24.33 12.78
CA GLY A 470 32.46 24.18 12.63
C GLY A 470 32.17 23.28 11.41
N ASN A 471 30.91 23.01 11.14
CA ASN A 471 30.54 22.15 10.00
C ASN A 471 30.91 22.81 8.64
N THR A 472 30.47 24.06 8.44
CA THR A 472 30.83 24.87 7.27
C THR A 472 31.01 26.30 7.73
N VAL A 473 32.26 26.75 7.79
CA VAL A 473 32.61 28.06 8.36
C VAL A 473 32.85 29.06 7.24
N THR A 474 32.14 30.18 7.28
CA THR A 474 32.45 31.38 6.50
C THR A 474 33.02 32.46 7.41
N TYR A 475 33.86 33.32 6.85
CA TYR A 475 34.50 34.42 7.59
C TYR A 475 34.03 35.75 7.03
N GLN A 476 34.04 36.77 7.88
CA GLN A 476 33.90 38.16 7.48
C GLN A 476 34.79 39.00 8.40
N TRP A 477 35.87 39.56 7.84
CA TRP A 477 36.72 40.48 8.57
C TRP A 477 36.08 41.85 8.71
N ARG A 478 36.36 42.48 9.84
CA ARG A 478 35.87 43.80 10.19
C ARG A 478 37.03 44.71 10.58
N PHE A 479 36.90 45.99 10.26
CA PHE A 479 37.80 47.05 10.68
C PHE A 479 37.00 48.06 11.50
N ASN A 480 37.41 48.28 12.75
CA ASN A 480 36.73 49.15 13.72
C ASN A 480 35.21 48.87 13.82
N GLY A 481 34.82 47.58 13.67
CA GLY A 481 33.44 47.11 13.75
C GLY A 481 32.70 47.01 12.41
N ASP A 482 33.22 47.60 11.33
CA ASP A 482 32.59 47.60 10.00
C ASP A 482 33.15 46.50 9.09
N ASN A 483 32.29 45.88 8.28
CA ASN A 483 32.71 44.81 7.37
C ASN A 483 33.66 45.30 6.28
N ILE A 484 34.79 44.61 6.14
CA ILE A 484 35.72 44.81 5.03
C ILE A 484 35.20 44.01 3.82
N VAL A 485 34.79 44.73 2.77
CA VAL A 485 34.20 44.11 1.57
C VAL A 485 35.16 43.10 0.94
N GLY A 486 34.69 41.87 0.73
CA GLY A 486 35.45 40.79 0.08
C GLY A 486 36.45 40.06 0.97
N ALA A 487 36.63 40.49 2.23
CA ALA A 487 37.52 39.83 3.17
C ALA A 487 36.82 38.64 3.87
N THR A 488 36.61 37.56 3.11
CA THR A 488 35.83 36.39 3.54
C THR A 488 36.64 35.10 3.77
N SER A 489 37.97 35.21 3.69
CA SER A 489 38.91 34.13 3.96
C SER A 489 39.28 34.07 5.45
N ALA A 490 39.73 32.89 5.91
CA ALA A 490 40.20 32.70 7.29
C ALA A 490 41.39 33.61 7.64
N ASN A 491 42.25 33.92 6.66
CA ASN A 491 43.34 34.89 6.80
C ASN A 491 43.01 36.13 5.96
N TYR A 492 43.37 37.31 6.46
CA TYR A 492 43.20 38.58 5.78
C TYR A 492 44.53 39.31 5.63
N THR A 493 44.91 39.60 4.39
CA THR A 493 46.09 40.40 4.08
C THR A 493 45.67 41.82 3.72
N ARG A 494 46.19 42.81 4.46
CA ARG A 494 46.09 44.23 4.11
C ARG A 494 47.37 44.63 3.37
N ASN A 495 47.24 45.04 2.12
CA ASN A 495 48.35 45.51 1.28
C ASN A 495 48.35 47.03 1.18
N ASN A 496 49.50 47.61 0.80
CA ASN A 496 49.70 49.03 0.57
C ASN A 496 49.22 49.87 1.76
N LEU A 497 49.74 49.55 2.95
CA LEU A 497 49.29 50.16 4.20
C LEU A 497 49.39 51.69 4.17
N THR A 498 48.38 52.34 4.73
CA THR A 498 48.33 53.79 4.98
C THR A 498 48.05 54.04 6.46
N GLY A 499 48.27 55.26 6.95
CA GLY A 499 47.93 55.61 8.34
C GLY A 499 46.45 55.40 8.68
N LEU A 500 45.56 55.43 7.69
CA LEU A 500 44.12 55.19 7.87
C LEU A 500 43.76 53.71 8.10
N ASP A 501 44.70 52.81 7.90
CA ASP A 501 44.51 51.37 8.13
C ASP A 501 44.85 50.97 9.58
N ALA A 502 45.43 51.88 10.38
CA ALA A 502 45.67 51.62 11.79
C ALA A 502 44.33 51.55 12.56
N GLY A 503 44.17 50.51 13.38
CA GLY A 503 42.92 50.31 14.12
C GLY A 503 42.71 48.86 14.56
N THR A 504 41.48 48.55 14.95
CA THR A 504 41.11 47.21 15.43
C THR A 504 40.54 46.36 14.30
N TYR A 505 41.04 45.14 14.19
CA TYR A 505 40.55 44.11 13.29
C TYR A 505 40.01 42.93 14.08
N ASP A 506 38.83 42.46 13.71
CA ASP A 506 38.27 41.22 14.22
C ASP A 506 37.62 40.45 13.07
N VAL A 507 37.35 39.16 13.28
CA VAL A 507 36.71 38.32 12.26
C VAL A 507 35.52 37.61 12.86
N VAL A 508 34.41 37.65 12.13
CA VAL A 508 33.20 36.90 12.48
C VAL A 508 33.20 35.60 11.72
N ALA A 509 33.26 34.48 12.44
CA ALA A 509 33.05 33.16 11.87
C ALA A 509 31.54 32.84 11.93
N THR A 510 30.97 32.33 10.84
CA THR A 510 29.57 31.90 10.78
C THR A 510 29.48 30.46 10.35
N SER A 511 28.68 29.65 11.05
CA SER A 511 28.33 28.29 10.65
C SER A 511 26.86 28.05 10.91
N PHE A 512 26.15 27.40 9.98
CA PHE A 512 24.73 27.04 10.13
C PHE A 512 23.82 28.20 10.64
N GLY A 513 24.13 29.44 10.24
CA GLY A 513 23.36 30.63 10.64
C GLY A 513 23.72 31.22 12.02
N THR A 514 24.65 30.60 12.76
CA THR A 514 25.18 31.10 14.03
C THR A 514 26.53 31.78 13.81
N SER A 515 26.73 32.96 14.39
CA SER A 515 27.94 33.76 14.23
C SER A 515 28.65 33.97 15.57
N THR A 516 29.97 33.80 15.57
CA THR A 516 30.85 34.04 16.72
C THR A 516 31.95 35.02 16.29
N PRO A 517 32.14 36.17 16.96
CA PRO A 517 33.28 37.04 16.72
C PRO A 517 34.57 36.47 17.35
N SER A 518 35.71 36.75 16.74
CA SER A 518 37.03 36.52 17.33
C SER A 518 37.33 37.52 18.45
N ASP A 519 38.41 37.27 19.19
CA ASP A 519 39.04 38.34 19.96
C ASP A 519 39.60 39.41 18.99
N PRO A 520 39.59 40.70 19.38
CA PRO A 520 40.10 41.77 18.52
C PRO A 520 41.63 41.80 18.49
N ALA A 521 42.20 42.10 17.32
CA ALA A 521 43.62 42.33 17.08
C ALA A 521 43.85 43.78 16.61
N THR A 522 44.93 44.42 17.04
CA THR A 522 45.26 45.79 16.63
C THR A 522 46.31 45.82 15.52
N LEU A 523 46.10 46.67 14.51
CA LEU A 523 47.11 47.06 13.53
C LEU A 523 47.71 48.42 13.88
N THR A 524 49.03 48.49 14.02
CA THR A 524 49.78 49.74 14.03
C THR A 524 50.52 49.93 12.72
N VAL A 525 50.36 51.09 12.08
CA VAL A 525 51.06 51.44 10.83
C VAL A 525 52.12 52.50 11.13
N GLY A 526 53.39 52.19 10.90
CA GLY A 526 54.49 53.15 10.97
C GLY A 526 54.58 53.97 9.67
N LEU A 527 54.55 55.29 9.79
CA LEU A 527 54.74 56.18 8.64
C LEU A 527 56.24 56.28 8.29
N ASN A 528 56.54 56.39 7.01
CA ASN A 528 57.91 56.65 6.58
C ASN A 528 58.31 58.06 7.01
N CYS A 529 59.53 58.22 7.53
CA CYS A 529 60.10 59.51 7.97
C CYS A 529 59.45 60.16 9.21
N ASP A 530 58.49 59.49 9.84
CA ASP A 530 57.93 59.86 11.16
C ASP A 530 58.82 59.26 12.26
N ALA A 531 59.98 59.86 12.45
CA ALA A 531 61.02 59.34 13.32
C ALA A 531 60.76 59.58 14.81
N ASN A 532 59.75 60.36 15.18
CA ASN A 532 59.31 60.49 16.57
C ASN A 532 58.00 59.71 16.86
N CYS A 533 57.43 59.04 15.84
CA CYS A 533 56.21 58.23 15.92
C CYS A 533 54.98 58.99 16.44
N ASP A 534 54.85 60.28 16.13
CA ASP A 534 53.72 61.11 16.55
C ASP A 534 52.56 61.10 15.54
N GLY A 535 52.75 60.45 14.37
CA GLY A 535 51.76 60.34 13.31
C GLY A 535 51.81 61.49 12.30
N GLU A 536 52.72 62.45 12.44
CA GLU A 536 52.84 63.63 11.59
C GLU A 536 54.26 63.80 11.06
N VAL A 537 54.49 63.57 9.77
CA VAL A 537 55.81 63.78 9.14
C VAL A 537 56.13 65.27 9.04
N ASN A 538 57.00 65.78 9.91
CA ASN A 538 57.34 67.19 10.00
C ASN A 538 58.75 67.45 10.59
N VAL A 539 59.13 68.73 10.75
CA VAL A 539 60.48 69.10 11.22
C VAL A 539 60.83 68.56 12.63
N LEU A 540 59.83 68.21 13.44
CA LEU A 540 60.00 67.64 14.77
C LEU A 540 60.56 66.21 14.73
N ASP A 541 60.52 65.54 13.58
CA ASP A 541 61.09 64.20 13.38
C ASP A 541 62.62 64.22 13.32
N ILE A 542 63.26 65.35 13.03
CA ILE A 542 64.72 65.44 12.87
C ILE A 542 65.46 64.94 14.12
N ASN A 543 64.98 65.29 15.31
CA ASN A 543 65.62 64.85 16.56
C ASN A 543 65.46 63.34 16.78
N GLY A 544 64.30 62.80 16.43
CA GLY A 544 64.04 61.36 16.44
C GLY A 544 64.97 60.63 15.46
N PHE A 545 65.07 61.12 14.24
CA PHE A 545 65.89 60.50 13.20
C PHE A 545 67.39 60.56 13.51
N VAL A 546 67.88 61.68 14.03
CA VAL A 546 69.27 61.81 14.50
C VAL A 546 69.56 60.80 15.62
N LEU A 547 68.63 60.61 16.55
CA LEU A 547 68.76 59.59 17.60
C LEU A 547 68.77 58.17 17.02
N ALA A 548 67.93 57.89 16.01
CA ALA A 548 67.88 56.60 15.34
C ALA A 548 69.23 56.23 14.71
N VAL A 549 69.80 57.14 13.91
CA VAL A 549 71.11 56.94 13.24
C VAL A 549 72.25 56.77 14.25
N GLN A 550 72.16 57.41 15.42
CA GLN A 550 73.19 57.33 16.46
C GLN A 550 73.09 56.05 17.29
N ASN A 551 71.89 55.66 17.70
CA ASN A 551 71.69 54.55 18.62
C ASN A 551 70.25 54.00 18.55
N GLN A 552 70.10 52.87 17.85
CA GLN A 552 68.83 52.15 17.73
C GLN A 552 68.16 51.85 19.07
N GLN A 553 68.91 51.41 20.09
CA GLN A 553 68.34 51.02 21.38
C GLN A 553 67.74 52.21 22.13
N SER A 554 68.39 53.38 22.04
CA SER A 554 67.93 54.62 22.68
C SER A 554 66.69 55.17 21.98
N TRP A 555 66.61 55.01 20.66
CA TRP A 555 65.42 55.35 19.88
C TRP A 555 64.24 54.43 20.23
N GLN A 556 64.45 53.11 20.22
CA GLN A 556 63.42 52.11 20.53
C GLN A 556 62.93 52.20 21.98
N ALA A 557 63.71 52.79 22.89
CA ALA A 557 63.28 53.07 24.26
C ALA A 557 62.36 54.29 24.38
N GLN A 558 62.36 55.18 23.37
CA GLN A 558 61.60 56.44 23.39
C GLN A 558 60.36 56.39 22.51
N PHE A 559 60.39 55.63 21.42
CA PHE A 559 59.35 55.66 20.39
C PHE A 559 58.78 54.26 20.10
N ASN A 560 57.47 54.20 19.88
CA ASN A 560 56.70 52.95 19.83
C ASN A 560 56.17 52.63 18.41
N CYS A 561 56.97 52.90 17.39
CA CYS A 561 56.69 52.47 16.02
C CYS A 561 57.88 51.70 15.42
N GLY A 562 57.70 51.15 14.21
CA GLY A 562 58.71 50.32 13.58
C GLY A 562 60.00 51.08 13.29
N TYR A 563 61.12 50.69 13.91
CA TYR A 563 62.42 51.35 13.77
C TYR A 563 62.85 51.51 12.30
N LEU A 564 62.75 50.45 11.51
CA LEU A 564 63.05 50.51 10.07
C LEU A 564 61.99 51.32 9.32
N CYS A 565 60.71 51.13 9.64
CA CYS A 565 59.61 51.86 8.97
C CYS A 565 59.78 53.38 9.05
N ALA A 566 60.18 53.88 10.22
CA ALA A 566 60.27 55.30 10.49
C ALA A 566 61.59 55.94 10.01
N ASN A 567 62.68 55.15 9.93
CA ASN A 567 64.03 55.70 9.82
C ASN A 567 64.86 55.16 8.64
N ASP A 568 64.51 54.03 8.03
CA ASP A 568 65.14 53.56 6.78
C ASP A 568 64.33 54.15 5.64
N VAL A 569 64.67 55.36 5.23
CA VAL A 569 63.86 56.15 4.30
C VAL A 569 64.23 55.84 2.85
N ASN A 570 65.47 55.41 2.61
CA ASN A 570 65.94 55.05 1.28
C ASN A 570 65.63 53.57 0.91
N HIS A 571 65.10 52.79 1.87
CA HIS A 571 64.69 51.39 1.75
C HIS A 571 65.84 50.45 1.40
N ASP A 572 67.07 50.75 1.85
CA ASP A 572 68.24 49.90 1.65
C ASP A 572 68.41 48.82 2.74
N GLY A 573 67.55 48.85 3.77
CA GLY A 573 67.52 47.92 4.89
C GLY A 573 68.34 48.39 6.10
N PHE A 574 68.99 49.56 6.04
CA PHE A 574 69.90 50.05 7.06
C PHE A 574 69.65 51.51 7.42
N VAL A 575 69.23 51.78 8.65
CA VAL A 575 69.15 53.16 9.19
C VAL A 575 70.55 53.72 9.42
N ASN A 576 71.02 54.62 8.55
CA ASN A 576 72.33 55.21 8.62
C ASN A 576 72.39 56.62 7.96
N VAL A 577 73.59 57.18 7.80
CA VAL A 577 73.76 58.53 7.22
C VAL A 577 73.28 58.64 5.76
N LEU A 578 73.18 57.52 5.04
CA LEU A 578 72.67 57.46 3.66
C LEU A 578 71.16 57.75 3.58
N ASP A 579 70.43 57.62 4.68
CA ASP A 579 69.02 57.98 4.76
C ASP A 579 68.79 59.49 4.85
N VAL A 580 69.78 60.29 5.25
CA VAL A 580 69.61 61.73 5.55
C VAL A 580 69.03 62.50 4.36
N ASN A 581 69.51 62.24 3.13
CA ASN A 581 69.01 62.95 1.95
C ASN A 581 67.57 62.56 1.62
N ALA A 582 67.23 61.27 1.78
CA ALA A 582 65.88 60.76 1.54
C ALA A 582 64.90 61.26 2.63
N PHE A 583 65.35 61.28 3.89
CA PHE A 583 64.61 61.82 5.02
C PHE A 583 64.31 63.32 4.85
N VAL A 584 65.31 64.12 4.43
CA VAL A 584 65.10 65.55 4.14
C VAL A 584 64.14 65.76 2.97
N ALA A 585 64.21 64.94 1.91
CA ALA A 585 63.27 65.00 0.79
C ALA A 585 61.83 64.69 1.25
N CYS A 586 61.69 63.67 2.10
CA CYS A 586 60.43 63.24 2.67
C CYS A 586 59.76 64.32 3.54
N LEU A 587 60.53 65.02 4.38
CA LEU A 587 60.02 66.18 5.16
C LEU A 587 59.56 67.35 4.28
N GLN A 588 60.07 67.45 3.05
CA GLN A 588 59.66 68.45 2.07
C GLN A 588 58.46 68.02 1.22
N GLY A 589 57.95 66.80 1.44
CA GLY A 589 56.83 66.22 0.69
C GLY A 589 57.19 65.79 -0.75
N ASN A 590 58.47 65.54 -1.03
CA ASN A 590 58.99 65.14 -2.35
C ASN A 590 59.24 63.64 -2.46
#